data_AF-A0A838BQC3-F1
#
_entry.id   AF-A0A838BQC3-F1
#
_cell.length_a   1.000
_cell.length_b   1.000
_cell.length_c   1.000
_cell.angle_alpha   90.00
_cell.angle_beta   90.00
_cell.angle_gamma   90.00
#
_symmetry.space_group_name_H-M   'P 1'
#
loop_
_entity.id
_entity.type
_entity.pdbx_description
1 polymer ?
#
loop_
_entity_poly.entity_id
_entity_poly.type
_entity_poly.pdbx_seq_one_letter_code
_entity_poly.pdbx_strand_id
1 'polypeptide(L)'
;MTPHAAANEDEIWSQNITPAWLDEHVAAKRANHKRAVPRLSRTQVWANGLARSDMQAFAPTDFDRAVGAKLQPFQDYNFLVGTELIRTGSESGLVSSKATWEAFLKRDWESLGVTVGLSTAGFVDSVQNGYSQSISGSMDIPFHLPLPTWNTQLRLSPSMNLDSMSGAVGTGLLSEIIGQTRLSSRSDRFRSDLNVRLGYGVAPDTRPTASARLELRIAPNL
;
A
#
# COMPACT_ATOMS: atom_id res chain seq x y z
N MET A 1 -41.43 16.62 -14.83
CA MET A 1 -40.07 16.12 -14.62
C MET A 1 -39.40 17.06 -13.63
N THR A 2 -39.39 16.66 -12.37
CA THR A 2 -38.79 17.42 -11.26
C THR A 2 -37.29 17.08 -11.18
N PRO A 3 -36.40 18.07 -11.04
CA PRO A 3 -34.98 17.82 -10.88
C PRO A 3 -34.76 17.24 -9.48
N HIS A 4 -34.20 16.02 -9.39
CA HIS A 4 -33.68 15.53 -8.12
C HIS A 4 -32.40 16.31 -7.81
N ALA A 5 -32.49 17.13 -6.76
CA ALA A 5 -31.39 17.88 -6.19
C ALA A 5 -30.23 16.92 -5.90
N ALA A 6 -29.06 17.21 -6.47
CA ALA A 6 -27.82 16.60 -6.04
C ALA A 6 -27.55 17.09 -4.62
N ALA A 7 -27.91 16.27 -3.64
CA ALA A 7 -27.62 16.54 -2.24
C ALA A 7 -26.10 16.66 -2.02
N ASN A 8 -25.70 17.73 -1.34
CA ASN A 8 -24.32 18.00 -0.92
C ASN A 8 -23.80 16.86 -0.01
N GLU A 9 -22.49 16.62 -0.06
CA GLU A 9 -21.79 15.55 0.69
C GLU A 9 -22.02 15.61 2.22
N ASP A 10 -22.53 16.73 2.74
CA ASP A 10 -22.90 16.92 4.14
C ASP A 10 -24.08 16.04 4.60
N GLU A 11 -24.96 15.60 3.69
CA GLU A 11 -26.17 14.84 4.07
C GLU A 11 -25.87 13.36 4.41
N ILE A 12 -24.73 12.84 3.95
CA ILE A 12 -24.29 11.44 4.12
C ILE A 12 -24.03 11.09 5.59
N TRP A 13 -23.77 12.07 6.46
CA TRP A 13 -23.42 11.85 7.87
C TRP A 13 -24.52 12.26 8.86
N SER A 14 -25.72 12.59 8.39
CA SER A 14 -26.87 12.90 9.26
C SER A 14 -27.47 11.63 9.88
N GLN A 15 -27.92 11.71 11.13
CA GLN A 15 -28.12 10.60 12.08
C GLN A 15 -29.21 9.55 11.76
N ASN A 16 -29.78 9.52 10.55
CA ASN A 16 -30.82 8.56 10.17
C ASN A 16 -30.54 7.91 8.81
N ILE A 17 -29.48 7.09 8.72
CA ILE A 17 -29.20 6.30 7.51
C ILE A 17 -30.06 5.03 7.55
N THR A 18 -31.14 5.01 6.77
CA THR A 18 -31.82 3.75 6.44
C THR A 18 -31.02 2.99 5.37
N PRO A 19 -30.81 1.67 5.50
CA PRO A 19 -29.90 0.90 4.63
C PRO A 19 -30.22 0.99 3.13
N ALA A 20 -31.51 1.06 2.78
CA ALA A 20 -31.96 1.06 1.39
C ALA A 20 -31.54 2.33 0.61
N TRP A 21 -31.50 3.49 1.28
CA TRP A 21 -31.08 4.75 0.65
C TRP A 21 -29.57 4.77 0.36
N LEU A 22 -28.76 4.14 1.22
CA LEU A 22 -27.32 4.03 1.02
C LEU A 22 -26.98 3.18 -0.22
N ASP A 23 -27.70 2.07 -0.42
CA ASP A 23 -27.51 1.18 -1.57
C ASP A 23 -27.86 1.87 -2.89
N GLU A 24 -28.98 2.59 -2.94
CA GLU A 24 -29.39 3.37 -4.12
C GLU A 24 -28.41 4.51 -4.41
N HIS A 25 -27.90 5.19 -3.37
CA HIS A 25 -26.95 6.29 -3.52
C HIS A 25 -25.57 5.79 -3.98
N VAL A 26 -25.11 4.65 -3.46
CA VAL A 26 -23.89 3.98 -3.92
C VAL A 26 -24.07 3.49 -5.36
N ALA A 27 -25.23 2.95 -5.72
CA ALA A 27 -25.54 2.54 -7.09
C ALA A 27 -25.56 3.73 -8.05
N ALA A 28 -26.16 4.86 -7.66
CA ALA A 28 -26.19 6.10 -8.43
C ALA A 28 -24.78 6.70 -8.60
N LYS A 29 -23.95 6.69 -7.55
CA LYS A 29 -22.53 7.10 -7.67
C LYS A 29 -21.72 6.18 -8.57
N ARG A 30 -21.96 4.86 -8.54
CA ARG A 30 -21.35 3.90 -9.49
C ARG A 30 -21.79 4.15 -10.93
N ALA A 31 -23.05 4.51 -11.15
CA ALA A 31 -23.60 4.81 -12.48
C ALA A 31 -23.02 6.09 -13.08
N ASN A 32 -22.74 7.10 -12.25
CA ASN A 32 -22.18 8.39 -12.69
C ASN A 32 -20.65 8.43 -12.75
N HIS A 33 -19.97 7.41 -12.22
CA HIS A 33 -18.52 7.30 -12.39
C HIS A 33 -18.23 6.82 -13.81
N LYS A 34 -17.53 7.64 -14.62
CA LYS A 34 -16.98 7.19 -15.89
C LYS A 34 -16.02 6.04 -15.60
N ARG A 35 -16.48 4.79 -15.78
CA ARG A 35 -15.61 3.62 -15.75
C ARG A 35 -14.46 3.87 -16.71
N ALA A 36 -13.23 3.80 -16.21
CA ALA A 36 -12.07 3.77 -17.08
C ALA A 36 -12.27 2.61 -18.07
N VAL A 37 -11.99 2.85 -19.35
CA VAL A 37 -12.07 1.80 -20.37
C VAL A 37 -11.19 0.64 -19.91
N PRO A 38 -11.71 -0.58 -19.75
CA PRO A 38 -10.91 -1.71 -19.31
C PRO A 38 -9.75 -1.90 -20.30
N ARG A 39 -8.53 -1.56 -19.87
CA ARG A 39 -7.32 -1.81 -20.64
C ARG A 39 -6.88 -3.23 -20.35
N LEU A 40 -6.57 -3.98 -21.42
CA LEU A 40 -6.09 -5.36 -21.34
C LEU A 40 -5.00 -5.50 -20.26
N SER A 41 -5.20 -6.51 -19.43
CA SER A 41 -4.50 -6.85 -18.20
C SER A 41 -2.98 -6.93 -18.39
N ARG A 42 -2.23 -6.26 -17.51
CA ARG A 42 -0.77 -6.38 -17.45
C ARG A 42 -0.45 -7.67 -16.68
N THR A 43 0.12 -8.64 -17.39
CA THR A 43 0.72 -9.83 -16.76
C THR A 43 2.18 -9.53 -16.46
N GLN A 44 2.61 -9.74 -15.22
CA GLN A 44 4.01 -9.69 -14.82
C GLN A 44 4.47 -11.11 -14.54
N VAL A 45 5.59 -11.50 -15.12
CA VAL A 45 6.21 -12.81 -14.90
C VAL A 45 7.59 -12.57 -14.32
N TRP A 46 7.97 -13.34 -13.31
CA TRP A 46 9.30 -13.29 -12.73
C TRP A 46 9.84 -14.68 -12.42
N ALA A 47 11.16 -14.76 -12.35
CA ALA A 47 11.89 -15.94 -11.95
C ALA A 47 13.06 -15.51 -11.06
N ASN A 48 13.32 -16.25 -9.99
CA ASN A 48 14.45 -16.06 -9.09
C ASN A 48 15.17 -17.40 -8.89
N GLY A 49 16.50 -17.39 -8.88
CA GLY A 49 17.31 -18.59 -8.62
C GLY A 49 17.23 -19.71 -9.68
N LEU A 50 16.53 -19.51 -10.80
CA LEU A 50 16.51 -20.44 -11.94
C LEU A 50 17.80 -20.27 -12.75
N ALA A 51 18.63 -21.31 -12.81
CA ALA A 51 19.85 -21.29 -13.62
C ALA A 51 19.50 -21.01 -15.10
N ARG A 52 20.23 -20.10 -15.75
CA ARG A 52 20.29 -20.07 -17.22
C ARG A 52 21.04 -21.34 -17.68
N SER A 53 20.40 -22.15 -18.51
CA SER A 53 20.99 -23.33 -19.18
C SER A 53 22.16 -22.91 -20.09
N ASP A 54 23.07 -23.74 -20.62
CA ASP A 54 23.32 -25.18 -20.65
C ASP A 54 24.86 -25.35 -20.60
N MET A 55 25.45 -25.78 -19.50
CA MET A 55 26.81 -26.38 -19.46
C MET A 55 27.13 -26.80 -18.03
N GLN A 56 27.70 -28.00 -17.89
CA GLN A 56 28.13 -28.57 -16.63
C GLN A 56 29.16 -27.69 -15.90
N ALA A 57 29.12 -27.85 -14.58
CA ALA A 57 30.10 -27.48 -13.56
C ALA A 57 29.84 -26.14 -12.82
N PHE A 58 29.78 -26.31 -11.49
CA PHE A 58 29.70 -25.32 -10.41
C PHE A 58 28.30 -24.87 -9.98
N ALA A 59 27.96 -25.36 -8.78
CA ALA A 59 26.65 -25.31 -8.14
C ALA A 59 26.20 -23.88 -7.80
N PRO A 60 24.91 -23.53 -8.01
CA PRO A 60 24.29 -22.42 -7.33
C PRO A 60 24.07 -22.81 -5.86
N THR A 61 24.64 -22.00 -4.97
CA THR A 61 24.45 -21.99 -3.52
C THR A 61 22.96 -21.89 -3.13
N ASP A 62 22.67 -22.31 -1.90
CA ASP A 62 21.35 -22.46 -1.27
C ASP A 62 20.46 -21.20 -1.32
N PHE A 63 19.74 -21.01 -2.42
CA PHE A 63 18.70 -20.01 -2.55
C PHE A 63 17.41 -20.65 -3.05
N ASP A 64 16.28 -20.25 -2.44
CA ASP A 64 14.94 -20.63 -2.90
C ASP A 64 14.77 -20.25 -4.37
N ARG A 65 14.44 -21.25 -5.18
CA ARG A 65 14.16 -21.03 -6.61
C ARG A 65 12.67 -20.78 -6.76
N ALA A 66 12.29 -19.66 -7.35
CA ALA A 66 10.90 -19.28 -7.52
C ALA A 66 10.59 -18.93 -8.97
N VAL A 67 9.43 -19.35 -9.46
CA VAL A 67 8.85 -18.85 -10.71
C VAL A 67 7.42 -18.44 -10.45
N GLY A 68 7.03 -17.27 -10.93
CA GLY A 68 5.69 -16.76 -10.66
C GLY A 68 5.16 -15.83 -11.73
N ALA A 69 3.84 -15.67 -11.70
CA ALA A 69 3.11 -14.75 -12.55
C ALA A 69 2.03 -14.03 -11.74
N LYS A 70 1.88 -12.73 -11.96
CA LYS A 70 0.85 -11.84 -11.39
C LYS A 70 0.07 -11.20 -12.51
N LEU A 71 -1.23 -11.19 -12.36
CA LEU A 71 -2.18 -10.52 -13.21
C LEU A 71 -2.69 -9.29 -12.48
N GLN A 72 -2.88 -8.19 -13.21
CA GLN A 72 -3.58 -7.01 -12.72
C GLN A 72 -4.97 -6.92 -13.37
N PRO A 73 -5.98 -7.66 -12.87
CA PRO A 73 -7.31 -7.68 -13.48
C PRO A 73 -8.08 -6.36 -13.28
N PHE A 74 -7.81 -5.63 -12.18
CA PHE A 74 -8.43 -4.34 -11.89
C PHE A 74 -7.36 -3.25 -11.73
N GLN A 75 -7.18 -2.42 -12.77
CA GLN A 75 -6.22 -1.33 -12.74
C GLN A 75 -6.63 -0.22 -11.76
N ASP A 76 -7.94 0.05 -11.66
CA ASP A 76 -8.50 1.11 -10.80
C ASP A 76 -8.14 0.94 -9.31
N TYR A 77 -7.95 -0.31 -8.87
CA TYR A 77 -7.63 -0.66 -7.48
C TYR A 77 -6.20 -1.14 -7.28
N ASN A 78 -5.37 -1.05 -8.33
CA ASN A 78 -4.04 -1.67 -8.39
C ASN A 78 -4.02 -3.09 -7.82
N PHE A 79 -5.06 -3.88 -8.12
CA PHE A 79 -5.19 -5.23 -7.59
C PHE A 79 -4.36 -6.18 -8.44
N LEU A 80 -3.38 -6.82 -7.81
CA LEU A 80 -2.52 -7.84 -8.36
C LEU A 80 -2.89 -9.17 -7.71
N VAL A 81 -3.03 -10.22 -8.52
CA VAL A 81 -3.22 -11.60 -8.05
C VAL A 81 -2.34 -12.51 -8.86
N GLY A 82 -1.67 -13.44 -8.21
CA GLY A 82 -0.68 -14.28 -8.87
C GLY A 82 -0.45 -15.60 -8.19
N THR A 83 0.33 -16.43 -8.87
CA THR A 83 0.80 -17.70 -8.34
C THR A 83 2.31 -17.74 -8.47
N GLU A 84 2.98 -18.35 -7.51
CA GLU A 84 4.40 -18.66 -7.57
C GLU A 84 4.64 -20.10 -7.13
N LEU A 85 5.55 -20.77 -7.83
CA LEU A 85 6.07 -22.07 -7.46
C LEU A 85 7.45 -21.85 -6.83
N ILE A 86 7.61 -22.27 -5.59
CA ILE A 86 8.84 -22.14 -4.81
C ILE A 86 9.41 -23.53 -4.59
N ARG A 87 10.68 -23.72 -4.92
CA ARG A 87 11.44 -24.92 -4.56
C ARG A 87 12.45 -24.55 -3.49
N THR A 88 12.26 -25.13 -2.31
CA THR A 88 13.16 -24.99 -1.16
C THR A 88 14.17 -26.14 -1.15
N GLY A 89 15.46 -25.82 -0.95
CA GLY A 89 16.55 -26.79 -0.83
C GLY A 89 17.09 -27.38 -2.15
N SER A 90 18.35 -27.83 -2.09
CA SER A 90 19.10 -28.38 -3.22
C SER A 90 18.80 -29.87 -3.49
N GLU A 91 18.50 -30.66 -2.45
CA GLU A 91 18.37 -32.13 -2.57
C GLU A 91 17.02 -32.71 -2.09
N SER A 92 16.28 -32.04 -1.20
CA SER A 92 15.03 -32.52 -0.59
C SER A 92 13.77 -31.72 -0.99
N GLY A 93 13.55 -31.59 -2.31
CA GLY A 93 12.28 -31.82 -3.00
C GLY A 93 10.94 -31.22 -2.51
N LEU A 94 10.87 -30.13 -1.76
CA LEU A 94 9.58 -29.47 -1.50
C LEU A 94 9.33 -28.40 -2.57
N VAL A 95 8.36 -28.69 -3.44
CA VAL A 95 7.79 -27.72 -4.38
C VAL A 95 6.50 -27.19 -3.74
N SER A 96 6.55 -25.96 -3.26
CA SER A 96 5.36 -25.25 -2.80
C SER A 96 4.73 -24.46 -3.94
N SER A 97 3.40 -24.50 -4.03
CA SER A 97 2.63 -23.53 -4.79
C SER A 97 2.03 -22.52 -3.83
N LYS A 98 2.23 -21.23 -4.14
CA LYS A 98 1.73 -20.12 -3.37
C LYS A 98 0.88 -19.19 -4.24
N ALA A 99 -0.34 -18.93 -3.80
CA ALA A 99 -1.18 -17.88 -4.38
C ALA A 99 -0.91 -16.57 -3.62
N THR A 100 -0.71 -15.47 -4.33
CA THR A 100 -0.44 -14.14 -3.74
C THR A 100 -1.42 -13.12 -4.25
N TRP A 101 -1.75 -12.13 -3.43
CA TRP A 101 -2.54 -10.98 -3.85
C TRP A 101 -2.05 -9.71 -3.17
N GLU A 102 -2.19 -8.59 -3.86
CA GLU A 102 -1.88 -7.25 -3.38
C GLU A 102 -2.93 -6.28 -3.95
N ALA A 103 -3.41 -5.33 -3.16
CA ALA A 103 -4.26 -4.25 -3.63
C ALA A 103 -3.83 -2.94 -3.00
N PHE A 104 -3.92 -1.85 -3.76
CA PHE A 104 -3.61 -0.52 -3.27
C PHE A 104 -4.59 0.50 -3.82
N LEU A 105 -5.33 1.12 -2.90
CA LEU A 105 -6.22 2.23 -3.18
C LEU A 105 -5.67 3.49 -2.54
N LYS A 106 -5.56 4.56 -3.32
CA LYS A 106 -5.25 5.90 -2.81
C LYS A 106 -6.30 6.88 -3.31
N ARG A 107 -6.79 7.73 -2.42
CA ARG A 107 -7.78 8.76 -2.74
C ARG A 107 -7.43 10.05 -2.03
N ASP A 108 -7.41 11.12 -2.81
CA ASP A 108 -7.22 12.48 -2.30
C ASP A 108 -8.61 13.09 -2.07
N TRP A 109 -8.83 13.62 -0.86
CA TRP A 109 -10.07 14.28 -0.48
C TRP A 109 -9.84 15.80 -0.47
N GLU A 110 -10.00 16.40 -1.64
CA GLU A 110 -9.62 17.79 -1.91
C GLU A 110 -10.27 18.80 -0.95
N SER A 111 -11.53 18.59 -0.58
CA SER A 111 -12.27 19.48 0.34
C SER A 111 -11.67 19.56 1.74
N LEU A 112 -11.00 18.50 2.19
CA LEU A 112 -10.36 18.42 3.50
C LEU A 112 -8.83 18.53 3.42
N GLY A 113 -8.27 18.55 2.21
CA GLY A 113 -6.83 18.44 1.97
C GLY A 113 -6.23 17.10 2.45
N VAL A 114 -7.05 16.11 2.77
CA VAL A 114 -6.63 14.83 3.37
C VAL A 114 -6.38 13.81 2.27
N THR A 115 -5.31 13.03 2.40
CA THR A 115 -5.04 11.89 1.52
C THR A 115 -5.22 10.59 2.27
N VAL A 116 -6.04 9.67 1.74
CA VAL A 116 -6.27 8.35 2.34
C VAL A 116 -5.69 7.26 1.43
N GLY A 117 -4.95 6.34 2.03
CA GLY A 117 -4.43 5.13 1.41
C GLY A 117 -4.95 3.90 2.14
N LEU A 118 -5.28 2.86 1.39
CA LEU A 118 -5.57 1.52 1.89
C LEU A 118 -4.77 0.53 1.07
N SER A 119 -4.06 -0.37 1.73
CA SER A 119 -3.35 -1.46 1.09
C SER A 119 -3.65 -2.77 1.79
N THR A 120 -3.66 -3.83 1.01
CA THR A 120 -3.83 -5.20 1.49
C THR A 120 -2.93 -6.11 0.69
N ALA A 121 -2.26 -7.04 1.36
CA ALA A 121 -1.40 -8.02 0.71
C ALA A 121 -1.48 -9.33 1.46
N GLY A 122 -1.46 -10.45 0.75
CA GLY A 122 -1.55 -11.74 1.39
C GLY A 122 -1.12 -12.89 0.49
N PHE A 123 -1.07 -14.07 1.10
CA PHE A 123 -0.78 -15.30 0.40
C PHE A 123 -1.42 -16.53 1.05
N VAL A 124 -1.55 -17.58 0.25
CA VAL A 124 -1.81 -18.95 0.69
C VAL A 124 -0.73 -19.85 0.12
N ASP A 125 -0.09 -20.64 0.98
CA ASP A 125 0.91 -21.64 0.63
C ASP A 125 0.32 -23.05 0.83
N SER A 126 0.38 -23.87 -0.23
CA SER A 126 -0.19 -25.22 -0.29
C SER A 126 0.58 -26.28 0.51
N VAL A 127 1.89 -26.14 0.68
CA VAL A 127 2.73 -27.15 1.34
C VAL A 127 2.87 -26.86 2.82
N GLN A 128 2.97 -25.59 3.19
CA GLN A 128 3.07 -25.18 4.59
C GLN A 128 1.69 -24.97 5.25
N ASN A 129 0.59 -25.11 4.49
CA ASN A 129 -0.76 -24.73 4.90
C ASN A 129 -0.80 -23.32 5.53
N GLY A 130 0.02 -22.44 4.95
CA GLY A 130 0.31 -21.12 5.47
C GLY A 130 -0.61 -20.09 4.85
N TYR A 131 -1.27 -19.30 5.68
CA TYR A 131 -2.06 -18.15 5.27
C TYR A 131 -1.52 -16.91 5.95
N SER A 132 -1.22 -15.88 5.16
CA SER A 132 -0.87 -14.57 5.69
C SER A 132 -1.67 -13.49 5.02
N GLN A 133 -2.09 -12.50 5.81
CA GLN A 133 -2.83 -11.34 5.36
C GLN A 133 -2.37 -10.11 6.12
N SER A 134 -1.93 -9.11 5.38
CA SER A 134 -1.61 -7.78 5.86
C SER A 134 -2.63 -6.78 5.33
N ILE A 135 -3.13 -5.90 6.18
CA ILE A 135 -3.98 -4.77 5.84
C ILE A 135 -3.35 -3.54 6.47
N SER A 136 -3.15 -2.48 5.71
CA SER A 136 -2.70 -1.21 6.26
C SER A 136 -3.43 -0.04 5.64
N GLY A 137 -3.66 0.99 6.45
CA GLY A 137 -4.18 2.27 6.01
C GLY A 137 -3.12 3.35 6.18
N SER A 138 -3.33 4.47 5.50
CA SER A 138 -2.62 5.72 5.77
C SER A 138 -3.60 6.88 5.63
N MET A 139 -3.57 7.83 6.56
CA MET A 139 -4.29 9.09 6.45
C MET A 139 -3.30 10.22 6.65
N ASP A 140 -3.05 10.98 5.58
CA ASP A 140 -2.17 12.15 5.60
C ASP A 140 -3.04 13.40 5.75
N ILE A 141 -2.88 14.11 6.87
CA ILE A 141 -3.63 15.29 7.25
C ILE A 141 -2.67 16.49 7.25
N PRO A 142 -2.80 17.45 6.32
CA PRO A 142 -1.97 18.64 6.35
C PRO A 142 -2.32 19.48 7.59
N PHE A 143 -1.31 20.06 8.21
CA PHE A 143 -1.52 21.06 9.27
C PHE A 143 -0.49 22.16 9.11
N HIS A 144 -0.83 23.38 9.56
CA HIS A 144 0.07 24.51 9.44
C HIS A 144 0.83 24.72 10.76
N LEU A 145 2.15 24.57 10.72
CA LEU A 145 3.02 25.13 11.75
C LEU A 145 3.48 26.53 11.32
N PRO A 146 3.70 27.46 12.25
CA PRO A 146 4.27 28.78 11.98
C PRO A 146 5.78 28.69 11.66
N LEU A 147 6.17 27.73 10.82
CA LEU A 147 7.52 27.53 10.29
C LEU A 147 7.50 27.95 8.82
N PRO A 148 8.06 29.12 8.47
CA PRO A 148 8.09 29.60 7.10
C PRO A 148 8.76 28.55 6.21
N THR A 149 8.19 28.26 5.03
CA THR A 149 8.70 27.30 4.01
C THR A 149 8.54 25.81 4.31
N TRP A 150 7.98 25.43 5.46
CA TRP A 150 7.72 24.04 5.79
C TRP A 150 6.34 23.60 5.30
N ASN A 151 6.31 22.46 4.62
CA ASN A 151 5.09 21.67 4.46
C ASN A 151 5.04 20.64 5.58
N THR A 152 3.96 20.63 6.35
CA THR A 152 3.79 19.77 7.53
C THR A 152 2.51 18.96 7.42
N GLN A 153 2.61 17.68 7.75
CA GLN A 153 1.49 16.75 7.71
C GLN A 153 1.57 15.76 8.86
N LEU A 154 0.41 15.36 9.37
CA LEU A 154 0.23 14.26 10.31
C LEU A 154 -0.18 13.04 9.52
N ARG A 155 0.59 11.97 9.58
CA ARG A 155 0.29 10.68 8.99
C ARG A 155 -0.17 9.70 10.07
N LEU A 156 -1.36 9.14 9.90
CA LEU A 156 -1.86 8.05 10.75
C LEU A 156 -1.89 6.77 9.92
N SER A 157 -1.16 5.74 10.36
CA SER A 157 -1.02 4.48 9.62
C SER A 157 -1.43 3.28 10.48
N PRO A 158 -2.73 2.93 10.52
CA PRO A 158 -3.17 1.69 11.13
C PRO A 158 -2.70 0.49 10.29
N SER A 159 -2.38 -0.61 10.95
CA SER A 159 -2.00 -1.87 10.31
C SER A 159 -2.52 -3.06 11.09
N MET A 160 -2.81 -4.13 10.37
CA MET A 160 -3.18 -5.43 10.90
C MET A 160 -2.46 -6.50 10.07
N ASN A 161 -1.82 -7.45 10.73
CA ASN A 161 -1.18 -8.58 10.11
C ASN A 161 -1.71 -9.85 10.77
N LEU A 162 -2.05 -10.83 9.97
CA LEU A 162 -2.42 -12.16 10.40
C LEU A 162 -1.47 -13.13 9.72
N ASP A 163 -0.85 -14.00 10.52
CA ASP A 163 -0.01 -15.08 10.04
C ASP A 163 -0.44 -16.37 10.75
N SER A 164 -1.02 -17.30 9.99
CA SER A 164 -1.51 -18.57 10.51
C SER A 164 -0.37 -19.52 10.88
N MET A 165 0.83 -19.34 10.31
CA MET A 165 1.97 -20.22 10.58
C MET A 165 2.54 -19.96 11.96
N SER A 166 2.64 -18.69 12.34
CA SER A 166 3.06 -18.29 13.69
C SER A 166 1.90 -18.20 14.68
N GLY A 167 0.64 -18.30 14.22
CA GLY A 167 -0.56 -18.02 15.00
C GLY A 167 -0.65 -16.56 15.48
N ALA A 168 0.12 -15.66 14.87
CA ALA A 168 0.24 -14.29 15.32
C ALA A 168 -0.81 -13.41 14.63
N VAL A 169 -1.52 -12.63 15.45
CA VAL A 169 -2.34 -11.52 14.97
C VAL A 169 -1.71 -10.25 15.53
N GLY A 170 -1.11 -9.46 14.65
CA GLY A 170 -0.56 -8.15 14.98
C GLY A 170 -1.55 -7.06 14.59
N THR A 171 -1.75 -6.09 15.46
CA THR A 171 -2.39 -4.82 15.10
C THR A 171 -1.50 -3.69 15.59
N GLY A 172 -1.47 -2.58 14.86
CA GLY A 172 -0.66 -1.45 15.26
C GLY A 172 -1.15 -0.14 14.65
N LEU A 173 -0.82 0.96 15.30
CA LEU A 173 -1.03 2.31 14.81
C LEU A 173 0.30 3.05 14.87
N LEU A 174 0.73 3.58 13.73
CA LEU A 174 1.87 4.48 13.64
C LEU A 174 1.38 5.89 13.33
N SER A 175 1.65 6.83 14.23
CA SER A 175 1.36 8.25 14.06
C SER A 175 2.66 9.00 13.82
N GLU A 176 2.77 9.71 12.70
CA GLU A 176 3.99 10.42 12.30
C GLU A 176 3.71 11.89 11.98
N ILE A 177 4.48 12.80 12.56
CA ILE A 177 4.60 14.17 12.07
C ILE A 177 5.69 14.17 11.00
N ILE A 178 5.34 14.59 9.79
CA ILE A 178 6.27 14.73 8.67
C ILE A 178 6.37 16.21 8.33
N GLY A 179 7.59 16.73 8.33
CA GLY A 179 7.93 18.08 7.90
C GLY A 179 8.88 18.03 6.71
N GLN A 180 8.61 18.83 5.69
CA GLN A 180 9.44 18.93 4.49
C GLN A 180 9.71 20.40 4.18
N THR A 181 10.95 20.74 3.89
CA THR A 181 11.33 22.06 3.41
C THR A 181 12.40 21.95 2.35
N ARG A 182 12.43 22.92 1.42
CA ARG A 182 13.54 23.09 0.49
C ARG A 182 14.49 24.13 1.05
N LEU A 183 15.73 23.72 1.28
CA LEU A 183 16.79 24.57 1.83
C LEU A 183 17.48 25.44 0.76
N SER A 184 17.42 25.01 -0.51
CA SER A 184 18.05 25.72 -1.62
C SER A 184 17.08 26.69 -2.31
N SER A 185 17.62 27.76 -2.89
CA SER A 185 16.87 28.64 -3.80
C SER A 185 16.51 27.90 -5.08
N ARG A 186 15.49 28.40 -5.81
CA ARG A 186 15.13 27.87 -7.14
C ARG A 186 16.22 28.08 -8.19
N SER A 187 17.09 29.07 -7.99
CA SER A 187 18.20 29.42 -8.90
C SER A 187 19.48 28.63 -8.65
N ASP A 188 19.54 27.84 -7.58
CA ASP A 188 20.76 27.11 -7.22
C ASP A 188 20.99 25.92 -8.17
N ARG A 189 22.26 25.56 -8.39
CA ARG A 189 22.64 24.39 -9.22
C ARG A 189 22.20 23.06 -8.60
N PHE A 190 21.96 23.06 -7.29
CA PHE A 190 21.54 21.88 -6.54
C PHE A 190 20.25 22.18 -5.80
N ARG A 191 19.34 21.21 -5.82
CA ARG A 191 18.15 21.15 -5.00
C ARG A 191 18.48 20.39 -3.71
N SER A 192 18.29 21.06 -2.58
CA SER A 192 18.46 20.48 -1.25
C SER A 192 17.11 20.44 -0.54
N ASP A 193 16.55 19.25 -0.35
CA ASP A 193 15.31 19.05 0.40
C ASP A 193 15.62 18.41 1.77
N LEU A 194 15.12 19.01 2.85
CA LEU A 194 15.17 18.46 4.19
C LEU A 194 13.83 17.83 4.53
N ASN A 195 13.86 16.55 4.90
CA ASN A 195 12.71 15.79 5.37
C ASN A 195 12.94 15.40 6.82
N VAL A 196 11.98 15.73 7.67
CA VAL A 196 11.96 15.37 9.08
C VAL A 196 10.72 14.51 9.32
N ARG A 197 10.91 13.41 10.04
CA ARG A 197 9.81 12.54 10.45
C ARG A 197 9.95 12.17 11.92
N LEU A 198 8.92 12.41 12.70
CA LEU A 198 8.83 12.06 14.10
C LEU A 198 7.62 11.15 14.28
N GLY A 199 7.85 9.89 14.66
CA GLY A 199 6.83 8.86 14.72
C GLY A 199 6.67 8.27 16.11
N TYR A 200 5.45 7.88 16.44
CA TYR A 200 5.12 7.07 17.62
C TYR A 200 4.23 5.91 17.21
N GLY A 201 4.65 4.70 17.50
CA GLY A 201 3.99 3.44 17.17
C GLY A 201 3.48 2.73 18.42
N VAL A 202 2.24 2.25 18.38
CA VAL A 202 1.62 1.47 19.46
C VAL A 202 1.00 0.20 18.88
N ALA A 203 1.16 -0.91 19.59
CA ALA A 203 0.45 -2.16 19.35
C ALA A 203 0.07 -2.80 20.70
N PRO A 204 -1.04 -3.54 20.80
CA PRO A 204 -1.56 -4.07 22.07
C PRO A 204 -0.56 -4.91 22.88
N ASP A 205 0.25 -5.72 22.19
CA ASP A 205 1.14 -6.70 22.81
C ASP A 205 2.63 -6.34 22.71
N THR A 206 2.95 -5.10 22.33
CA THR A 206 4.35 -4.64 22.23
C THR A 206 4.56 -3.35 23.00
N ARG A 207 5.80 -3.12 23.43
CA ARG A 207 6.18 -1.81 23.96
C ARG A 207 5.97 -0.74 22.89
N PRO A 208 5.48 0.45 23.25
CA PRO A 208 5.43 1.56 22.33
C PRO A 208 6.81 1.87 21.76
N THR A 209 6.83 2.33 20.52
CA THR A 209 8.06 2.67 19.80
C THR A 209 8.02 4.14 19.42
N ALA A 210 9.13 4.84 19.62
CA ALA A 210 9.32 6.19 19.12
C ALA A 210 10.39 6.15 18.03
N SER A 211 10.20 6.94 16.98
CA SER A 211 11.18 7.06 15.90
C SER A 211 11.37 8.51 15.52
N ALA A 212 12.61 8.86 15.18
CA ALA A 212 12.95 10.14 14.60
C ALA A 212 13.86 9.87 13.40
N ARG A 213 13.48 10.40 12.24
CA ARG A 213 14.26 10.29 11.01
C ARG A 213 14.48 11.68 10.43
N LEU A 214 15.74 11.95 10.14
CA LEU A 214 16.18 13.12 9.41
C LEU A 214 16.76 12.65 8.08
N GLU A 215 16.31 13.22 6.97
CA GLU A 215 16.82 12.92 5.64
C GLU A 215 17.07 14.21 4.86
N LEU A 216 18.34 14.44 4.52
CA LEU A 216 18.74 15.48 3.60
C LEU A 216 18.95 14.87 2.22
N ARG A 217 18.17 15.31 1.24
CA ARG A 217 18.31 14.88 -0.14
C ARG A 217 18.87 16.02 -0.97
N ILE A 218 20.04 15.79 -1.58
CA ILE A 218 20.68 16.73 -2.51
C ILE A 218 20.61 16.11 -3.91
N ALA A 219 20.09 16.86 -4.87
CA ALA A 219 20.02 16.45 -6.27
C ALA A 219 20.37 17.63 -7.19
N PRO A 220 20.90 17.38 -8.40
CA PRO A 220 21.06 18.43 -9.40
C PRO A 220 19.71 19.09 -9.72
N ASN A 221 19.71 20.40 -9.91
CA ASN A 221 18.56 21.14 -10.41
C ASN A 221 18.57 21.01 -11.95
N LEU A 222 17.82 20.04 -12.49
CA LEU A 222 17.66 19.78 -13.94
C LEU A 222 16.57 20.66 -14.55
#